data_AF-A0A4U5PCR4-F1
#
_entry.id   AF-A0A4U5PCR4-F1
#
_cell.length_a   1.000
_cell.length_b   1.000
_cell.length_c   1.000
_cell.angle_alpha   90.00
_cell.angle_beta   90.00
_cell.angle_gamma   90.00
#
_symmetry.space_group_name_H-M   'P 1'
#
loop_
_entity.id
_entity.type
_entity.pdbx_description
1 polymer ?
#
loop_
_entity_poly.entity_id
_entity_poly.type
_entity_poly.pdbx_seq_one_letter_code
_entity_poly.pdbx_strand_id
1 'polypeptide(L)'
;MGRFRVFFLLIFLSVLGLEALKTQTRFKPLKTKPYVPQANDPTTPGHPVVLVPGDGGSQIEANLTGKPSVVHYTCYSKTADFFDLWLDLTSFVPVTIDCWVDNMRLVFNTTTGMSEDSPGVETRIQGFGGTASVEWLDKSKASQGTYFTYIADALTKWGYTRGKDLRGAPFDWRRAPHELTGYYAMLRTLIETTYYYNNNTKVIILGHSMGNPSMLEVNRSRMRISDQKDDVSLGRF
;
A
#
# COMPACT_ATOMS: atom_id res chain seq x y z
N MET A 1 -5.57 25.38 -48.24
CA MET A 1 -5.43 26.23 -47.04
C MET A 1 -6.06 25.66 -45.76
N GLY A 2 -7.01 24.71 -45.79
CA GLY A 2 -7.67 24.20 -44.56
C GLY A 2 -6.87 23.21 -43.70
N ARG A 3 -6.04 22.33 -44.30
CA ARG A 3 -5.28 21.30 -43.56
C ARG A 3 -4.19 21.86 -42.62
N PHE A 4 -3.55 22.95 -43.02
CA PHE A 4 -2.55 23.63 -42.17
C PHE A 4 -3.17 24.28 -40.93
N ARG A 5 -4.38 24.84 -41.06
CA ARG A 5 -5.10 25.46 -39.93
C ARG A 5 -5.51 24.43 -38.88
N VAL A 6 -5.94 23.24 -39.29
CA VAL A 6 -6.31 22.15 -38.36
C VAL A 6 -5.08 21.61 -37.61
N PHE A 7 -3.95 21.47 -38.30
CA PHE A 7 -2.71 20.99 -37.68
C PHE A 7 -2.17 21.97 -36.61
N PHE A 8 -2.21 23.27 -36.91
CA PHE A 8 -1.86 24.31 -35.93
C PHE A 8 -2.85 24.34 -34.77
N LEU A 9 -4.16 24.16 -35.01
CA LEU A 9 -5.18 24.12 -33.95
C LEU A 9 -4.96 22.92 -33.00
N LEU A 10 -4.60 21.76 -33.54
CA LEU A 10 -4.32 20.55 -32.74
C LEU A 10 -3.05 20.68 -31.90
N ILE A 11 -2.00 21.31 -32.43
CA ILE A 11 -0.80 21.64 -31.66
C ILE A 11 -1.11 22.69 -30.59
N PHE A 12 -1.92 23.71 -30.91
CA PHE A 12 -2.28 24.73 -29.95
C PHE A 12 -3.14 24.16 -28.81
N LEU A 13 -4.07 23.26 -29.13
CA LEU A 13 -4.90 22.55 -28.15
C LEU A 13 -4.09 21.56 -27.31
N SER A 14 -3.08 20.89 -27.87
CA SER A 14 -2.19 20.00 -27.11
C SER A 14 -1.25 20.76 -26.19
N VAL A 15 -0.72 21.91 -26.63
CA VAL A 15 0.12 22.81 -25.80
C VAL A 15 -0.72 23.47 -24.70
N LEU A 16 -1.94 23.93 -25.00
CA LEU A 16 -2.88 24.45 -24.00
C LEU A 16 -3.33 23.37 -23.01
N GLY A 17 -3.57 22.14 -23.48
CA GLY A 17 -3.88 21.00 -22.62
C GLY A 17 -2.72 20.65 -21.68
N LEU A 18 -1.48 20.72 -22.16
CA LEU A 18 -0.29 20.47 -21.36
C LEU A 18 -0.05 21.58 -20.31
N GLU A 19 -0.28 22.84 -20.67
CA GLU A 19 -0.19 23.97 -19.73
C GLU A 19 -1.34 23.98 -18.71
N ALA A 20 -2.55 23.58 -19.11
CA ALA A 20 -3.70 23.40 -18.21
C ALA A 20 -3.47 22.26 -17.20
N LEU A 21 -2.89 21.14 -17.61
CA LEU A 21 -2.48 20.06 -16.70
C LEU A 21 -1.41 20.54 -15.70
N LYS A 22 -0.44 21.34 -16.13
CA LYS A 22 0.57 21.94 -15.23
C LYS A 22 -0.03 22.91 -14.22
N THR A 23 -1.09 23.62 -14.58
CA THR A 23 -1.71 24.62 -13.68
C THR A 23 -2.68 23.98 -12.68
N GLN A 24 -3.39 22.91 -13.06
CA GLN A 24 -4.34 22.24 -12.16
C GLN A 24 -3.67 21.29 -11.16
N THR A 25 -2.43 20.84 -11.44
CA THR A 25 -1.65 19.95 -10.56
C THR A 25 -0.72 20.68 -9.59
N ARG A 26 -0.84 22.00 -9.43
CA ARG A 26 -0.05 22.74 -8.43
C ARG A 26 -0.58 22.51 -7.00
N PHE A 27 -0.68 21.25 -6.59
CA PHE A 27 -0.60 20.89 -5.19
C PHE A 27 0.69 21.51 -4.67
N LYS A 28 0.57 22.52 -3.80
CA LYS A 28 1.73 23.01 -3.06
C LYS A 28 2.23 21.80 -2.27
N PRO A 29 3.45 21.28 -2.52
CA PRO A 29 3.95 20.16 -1.76
C PRO A 29 3.88 20.56 -0.29
N LEU A 30 3.27 19.71 0.53
CA LEU A 30 3.35 19.87 1.98
C LEU A 30 4.83 20.01 2.30
N LYS A 31 5.23 21.14 2.87
CA LYS A 31 6.62 21.38 3.30
C LYS A 31 6.88 20.58 4.57
N THR A 32 6.83 19.26 4.47
CA THR A 32 7.32 18.37 5.51
C THR A 32 8.85 18.42 5.43
N LYS A 33 9.47 18.94 6.49
CA LYS A 33 10.92 18.98 6.59
C LYS A 33 11.40 17.60 7.00
N PRO A 34 12.44 17.03 6.35
CA PRO A 34 13.07 15.81 6.82
C PRO A 34 13.49 15.95 8.28
N TYR A 35 13.41 14.85 9.03
CA TYR A 35 13.89 14.83 10.41
C TYR A 35 15.37 15.21 10.49
N VAL A 36 15.72 16.12 11.40
CA VAL A 36 17.09 16.54 11.65
C VAL A 36 17.54 15.93 12.98
N PRO A 37 18.64 15.15 12.99
CA PRO A 37 19.17 14.60 14.23
C PRO A 37 19.49 15.68 15.26
N GLN A 38 19.18 15.41 16.52
CA GLN A 38 19.47 16.26 17.67
C GLN A 38 20.56 15.63 18.53
N ALA A 39 21.27 16.45 19.32
CA ALA A 39 22.38 15.98 20.15
C ALA A 39 21.97 14.95 21.22
N ASN A 40 20.70 14.96 21.63
CA ASN A 40 20.13 14.05 22.62
C ASN A 40 19.35 12.89 21.99
N ASP A 41 19.46 12.69 20.68
CA ASP A 41 18.82 11.56 20.03
C ASP A 41 19.42 10.23 20.50
N PRO A 42 18.59 9.18 20.62
CA PRO A 42 19.11 7.85 20.88
C PRO A 42 19.98 7.38 19.71
N THR A 43 21.16 6.85 20.03
CA THR A 43 22.10 6.28 19.05
C THR A 43 21.98 4.76 18.93
N THR A 44 21.19 4.15 19.81
CA THR A 44 20.89 2.72 19.84
C THR A 44 19.38 2.52 19.75
N PRO A 45 18.90 1.65 18.83
CA PRO A 45 17.48 1.38 18.71
C PRO A 45 16.94 0.72 19.99
N GLY A 46 15.71 1.10 20.37
CA GLY A 46 15.00 0.53 21.51
C GLY A 46 14.25 -0.75 21.11
N HIS A 47 12.94 -0.76 21.32
CA HIS A 47 12.09 -1.86 20.88
C HIS A 47 11.96 -1.89 19.35
N PRO A 48 12.01 -3.08 18.70
CA PRO A 48 11.70 -3.21 17.28
C PRO A 48 10.30 -2.67 16.95
N VAL A 49 10.13 -2.12 15.76
CA VAL A 49 8.90 -1.48 15.30
C VAL A 49 8.38 -2.15 14.04
N VAL A 50 7.09 -2.49 14.02
CA VAL A 50 6.36 -2.93 12.83
C VAL A 50 5.38 -1.83 12.42
N LEU A 51 5.54 -1.31 11.20
CA LEU A 51 4.68 -0.30 10.59
C LEU A 51 3.49 -0.97 9.90
N VAL A 52 2.27 -0.59 10.31
CA VAL A 52 1.03 -1.10 9.73
C VAL A 52 0.28 0.06 9.07
N PRO A 53 0.18 0.07 7.74
CA PRO A 53 -0.40 1.19 6.99
C PRO A 53 -1.91 1.29 7.15
N GLY A 54 -2.44 2.45 6.77
CA GLY A 54 -3.87 2.68 6.62
C GLY A 54 -4.36 2.42 5.21
N ASP A 55 -5.58 2.89 4.94
CA ASP A 55 -6.18 2.88 3.61
C ASP A 55 -5.32 3.67 2.61
N GLY A 56 -5.09 3.12 1.42
CA GLY A 56 -4.13 3.65 0.43
C GLY A 56 -2.65 3.57 0.85
N GLY A 57 -2.32 3.02 2.02
CA GLY A 57 -1.02 3.19 2.66
C GLY A 57 0.07 2.18 2.28
N SER A 58 -0.18 1.33 1.28
CA SER A 58 0.84 0.43 0.73
C SER A 58 0.67 0.21 -0.77
N GLN A 59 1.79 -0.07 -1.44
CA GLN A 59 1.81 -0.39 -2.87
C GLN A 59 0.95 -1.61 -3.22
N ILE A 60 0.32 -1.58 -4.39
CA ILE A 60 -0.38 -2.71 -5.02
C ILE A 60 0.16 -2.87 -6.44
N GLU A 61 0.54 -4.08 -6.80
CA GLU A 61 0.87 -4.42 -8.19
C GLU A 61 -0.27 -5.21 -8.83
N ALA A 62 -0.42 -5.09 -10.14
CA ALA A 62 -1.39 -5.86 -10.90
C ALA A 62 -0.79 -6.46 -12.18
N ASN A 63 -1.37 -7.57 -12.64
CA ASN A 63 -1.14 -8.15 -13.94
C ASN A 63 -2.48 -8.34 -14.66
N LEU A 64 -2.58 -7.90 -15.90
CA LEU A 64 -3.76 -8.12 -16.74
C LEU A 64 -3.57 -9.45 -17.49
N THR A 65 -4.33 -10.46 -17.10
CA THR A 65 -4.23 -11.83 -17.64
C THR A 65 -5.12 -12.04 -18.88
N GLY A 66 -6.07 -11.14 -19.11
CA GLY A 66 -6.97 -11.18 -20.25
C GLY A 66 -8.34 -10.62 -19.90
N LYS A 67 -8.45 -9.29 -19.84
CA LYS A 67 -9.73 -8.62 -19.59
C LYS A 67 -10.72 -8.93 -20.73
N PRO A 68 -11.97 -9.32 -20.42
CA PRO A 68 -12.98 -9.66 -21.44
C PRO A 68 -13.43 -8.45 -22.26
N SER A 69 -13.36 -7.26 -21.67
CA SER A 69 -13.63 -5.99 -22.31
C SER A 69 -12.77 -4.90 -21.65
N VAL A 70 -12.66 -3.76 -22.33
CA VAL A 70 -11.97 -2.57 -21.82
C VAL A 70 -12.87 -1.35 -21.97
N VAL A 71 -12.77 -0.42 -21.03
CA VAL A 71 -13.63 0.79 -20.98
C VAL A 71 -13.27 1.83 -22.05
N HIS A 72 -12.02 1.83 -22.52
CA HIS A 72 -11.55 2.73 -23.56
C HIS A 72 -10.48 2.05 -24.42
N TYR A 73 -10.31 2.49 -25.67
CA TYR A 73 -9.37 1.88 -26.63
C TYR A 73 -7.89 2.01 -26.22
N THR A 74 -7.58 2.89 -25.27
CA THR A 74 -6.23 3.07 -24.70
C THR A 74 -5.93 2.12 -23.56
N CYS A 75 -6.93 1.41 -23.03
CA CYS A 75 -6.72 0.48 -21.93
C CYS A 75 -6.25 -0.87 -22.47
N TYR A 76 -5.26 -1.46 -21.81
CA TYR A 76 -4.78 -2.79 -22.14
C TYR A 76 -5.71 -3.87 -21.58
N SER A 77 -5.87 -4.96 -22.32
CA SER A 77 -6.54 -6.17 -21.83
C SER A 77 -5.55 -7.19 -21.26
N LYS A 78 -4.26 -7.08 -21.62
CA LYS A 78 -3.18 -7.97 -21.18
C LYS A 78 -1.89 -7.19 -20.93
N THR A 79 -1.09 -7.65 -19.97
CA THR A 79 0.27 -7.18 -19.71
C THR A 79 1.23 -8.35 -19.69
N ALA A 80 2.51 -8.11 -20.00
CA ALA A 80 3.54 -9.16 -19.93
C ALA A 80 3.93 -9.47 -18.48
N ASP A 81 4.08 -8.41 -17.68
CA ASP A 81 4.54 -8.46 -16.30
C ASP A 81 3.59 -7.69 -15.38
N PHE A 82 3.81 -7.85 -14.07
CA PHE A 82 3.16 -7.02 -13.07
C PHE A 82 3.60 -5.56 -13.20
N PHE A 83 2.65 -4.62 -13.12
CA PHE A 83 2.89 -3.18 -13.09
C PHE A 83 2.36 -2.57 -11.79
N ASP A 84 2.78 -1.35 -11.49
CA ASP A 84 2.32 -0.59 -10.33
C ASP A 84 0.88 -0.12 -10.53
N LEU A 85 -0.07 -0.79 -9.87
CA LEU A 85 -1.48 -0.37 -9.86
C LEU A 85 -1.69 0.78 -8.87
N TRP A 86 -0.94 0.77 -7.78
CA TRP A 86 -0.93 1.83 -6.79
C TRP A 86 0.46 1.99 -6.16
N LEU A 87 1.07 3.17 -6.11
CA LEU A 87 0.67 4.44 -6.72
C LEU A 87 1.48 4.70 -8.00
N ASP A 88 0.79 4.92 -9.11
CA ASP A 88 1.39 5.45 -10.34
C ASP A 88 0.69 6.76 -10.70
N LEU A 89 1.41 7.88 -10.62
CA LEU A 89 0.84 9.19 -10.89
C LEU A 89 0.41 9.37 -12.34
N THR A 90 1.00 8.63 -13.28
CA THR A 90 0.63 8.69 -14.69
C THR A 90 -0.75 8.09 -14.96
N SER A 91 -1.23 7.24 -14.05
CA SER A 91 -2.55 6.63 -14.12
C SER A 91 -3.70 7.62 -13.87
N PHE A 92 -3.45 8.83 -13.34
CA PHE A 92 -4.49 9.82 -13.04
C PHE A 92 -4.69 10.91 -14.10
N VAL A 93 -4.02 10.82 -15.25
CA VAL A 93 -4.27 11.75 -16.36
C VAL A 93 -5.61 11.43 -17.05
N PRO A 94 -6.23 12.40 -17.76
CA PRO A 94 -7.48 12.15 -18.48
C PRO A 94 -7.40 10.91 -19.37
N VAL A 95 -8.50 10.16 -19.47
CA VAL A 95 -8.63 8.87 -20.19
C VAL A 95 -7.92 7.70 -19.49
N THR A 96 -6.69 7.85 -18.99
CA THR A 96 -5.98 6.75 -18.29
C THR A 96 -6.63 6.40 -16.95
N ILE A 97 -7.21 7.41 -16.27
CA ILE A 97 -7.89 7.20 -14.98
C ILE A 97 -9.05 6.20 -15.09
N ASP A 98 -9.74 6.14 -16.23
CA ASP A 98 -10.83 5.17 -16.43
C ASP A 98 -10.29 3.74 -16.52
N CYS A 99 -9.13 3.54 -17.16
CA CYS A 99 -8.43 2.26 -17.17
C CYS A 99 -8.01 1.85 -15.75
N TRP A 100 -7.48 2.80 -14.97
CA TRP A 100 -7.08 2.56 -13.59
C TRP A 100 -8.27 2.17 -12.72
N VAL A 101 -9.39 2.90 -12.78
CA VAL A 101 -10.62 2.57 -12.02
C VAL A 101 -11.11 1.16 -12.37
N ASP A 102 -11.15 0.80 -13.65
CA ASP A 102 -11.60 -0.53 -14.09
C ASP A 102 -10.61 -1.66 -13.77
N ASN A 103 -9.34 -1.36 -13.49
CA ASN A 103 -8.36 -2.33 -12.98
C ASN A 103 -8.39 -2.44 -11.45
N MET A 104 -8.60 -1.31 -10.76
CA MET A 104 -8.52 -1.19 -9.31
C MET A 104 -9.76 -1.72 -8.58
N ARG A 105 -10.93 -1.63 -9.22
CA ARG A 105 -12.21 -2.01 -8.61
C ARG A 105 -12.24 -3.48 -8.21
N LEU A 106 -12.96 -3.74 -7.13
CA LEU A 106 -13.34 -5.08 -6.71
C LEU A 106 -14.76 -5.40 -7.20
N VAL A 107 -15.02 -6.68 -7.47
CA VAL A 107 -16.34 -7.22 -7.77
C VAL A 107 -16.82 -7.99 -6.56
N PHE A 108 -17.97 -7.60 -6.00
CA PHE A 108 -18.52 -8.31 -4.84
C PHE A 108 -19.31 -9.54 -5.30
N ASN A 109 -18.94 -10.71 -4.79
CA ASN A 109 -19.66 -11.94 -5.02
C ASN A 109 -20.71 -12.14 -3.92
N THR A 110 -21.97 -11.91 -4.25
CA THR A 110 -23.08 -11.98 -3.27
C THR A 110 -23.34 -13.39 -2.74
N THR A 111 -22.90 -14.43 -3.45
CA THR A 111 -23.08 -15.83 -3.02
C THR A 111 -22.05 -16.22 -1.97
N THR A 112 -20.79 -15.81 -2.14
CA THR A 112 -19.71 -16.10 -1.18
C THR A 112 -19.60 -15.04 -0.09
N GLY A 113 -20.13 -13.84 -0.33
CA GLY A 113 -19.94 -12.67 0.55
C GLY A 113 -18.53 -12.08 0.48
N MET A 114 -17.73 -12.48 -0.51
CA MET A 114 -16.33 -12.08 -0.67
C MET A 114 -16.16 -11.11 -1.83
N SER A 115 -15.09 -10.33 -1.78
CA SER A 115 -14.68 -9.50 -2.90
C SER A 115 -13.79 -10.32 -3.85
N GLU A 116 -13.80 -10.01 -5.13
CA GLU A 116 -12.91 -10.57 -6.15
C GLU A 116 -12.24 -9.42 -6.90
N ASP A 117 -11.03 -9.65 -7.44
CA ASP A 117 -10.42 -8.67 -8.33
C ASP A 117 -11.26 -8.52 -9.61
N SER A 118 -11.04 -7.43 -10.35
CA SER A 118 -11.72 -7.24 -11.64
C SER A 118 -11.45 -8.40 -12.62
N PRO A 119 -12.42 -8.80 -13.48
CA PRO A 119 -12.21 -9.89 -14.42
C PRO A 119 -10.97 -9.70 -15.31
N GLY A 120 -10.09 -10.70 -15.30
CA GLY A 120 -8.83 -10.65 -16.04
C GLY A 120 -7.74 -9.77 -15.39
N VAL A 121 -7.89 -9.43 -14.11
CA VAL A 121 -6.91 -8.71 -13.30
C VAL A 121 -6.49 -9.59 -12.13
N GLU A 122 -5.19 -9.73 -11.93
CA GLU A 122 -4.58 -10.37 -10.77
C GLU A 122 -3.80 -9.32 -9.99
N THR A 123 -4.06 -9.17 -8.69
CA THR A 123 -3.31 -8.25 -7.84
C THR A 123 -2.39 -8.96 -6.86
N ARG A 124 -1.30 -8.29 -6.46
CA ARG A 124 -0.41 -8.76 -5.41
C ARG A 124 0.16 -7.62 -4.57
N ILE A 125 0.46 -7.94 -3.31
CA ILE A 125 1.09 -7.03 -2.35
C ILE A 125 2.53 -7.49 -2.12
N GLN A 126 3.48 -6.61 -2.44
CA GLN A 126 4.90 -6.91 -2.34
C GLN A 126 5.57 -6.21 -1.15
N GLY A 127 6.76 -6.68 -0.79
CA GLY A 127 7.61 -6.05 0.22
C GLY A 127 7.22 -6.35 1.66
N PHE A 128 6.46 -7.42 1.91
CA PHE A 128 6.07 -7.81 3.26
C PHE A 128 7.29 -8.08 4.15
N GLY A 129 7.33 -7.44 5.33
CA GLY A 129 8.47 -7.45 6.25
C GLY A 129 9.56 -6.42 5.93
N GLY A 130 9.67 -5.97 4.67
CA GLY A 130 10.42 -4.77 4.31
C GLY A 130 9.61 -3.50 4.59
N THR A 131 10.23 -2.33 4.46
CA THR A 131 9.57 -1.04 4.74
C THR A 131 9.31 -0.22 3.48
N ALA A 132 9.96 -0.52 2.36
CA ALA A 132 9.93 0.31 1.16
C ALA A 132 8.50 0.57 0.63
N SER A 133 7.65 -0.46 0.59
CA SER A 133 6.29 -0.37 0.06
C SER A 133 5.28 0.36 0.95
N VAL A 134 5.65 0.64 2.21
CA VAL A 134 4.85 1.45 3.15
C VAL A 134 5.49 2.82 3.38
N GLU A 135 6.78 2.99 3.09
CA GLU A 135 7.43 4.31 3.10
C GLU A 135 7.03 5.14 1.88
N TRP A 136 7.15 4.55 0.70
CA TRP A 136 6.90 5.20 -0.58
C TRP A 136 5.79 4.47 -1.31
N LEU A 137 4.68 5.15 -1.58
CA LEU A 137 3.56 4.58 -2.33
C LEU A 137 3.85 4.55 -3.84
N ASP A 138 4.69 5.48 -4.31
CA ASP A 138 5.16 5.54 -5.69
C ASP A 138 6.62 5.10 -5.76
N LYS A 139 6.93 4.10 -6.60
CA LYS A 139 8.30 3.57 -6.76
C LYS A 139 9.29 4.60 -7.33
N SER A 140 8.81 5.61 -8.05
CA SER A 140 9.62 6.76 -8.49
C SER A 140 10.05 7.67 -7.33
N LYS A 141 9.44 7.49 -6.15
CA LYS A 141 9.62 8.34 -4.96
C LYS A 141 9.22 9.79 -5.21
N ALA A 142 8.21 10.01 -6.06
CA ALA A 142 7.56 11.30 -6.18
C ALA A 142 7.02 11.75 -4.80
N SER A 143 7.12 13.05 -4.52
CA SER A 143 6.74 13.62 -3.21
C SER A 143 5.29 13.34 -2.80
N GLN A 144 4.41 13.13 -3.77
CA GLN A 144 3.00 12.79 -3.59
C GLN A 144 2.82 11.39 -3.00
N GLY A 145 3.79 10.50 -3.20
CA GLY A 145 3.81 9.15 -2.66
C GLY A 145 4.52 9.01 -1.31
N THR A 146 4.93 10.11 -0.66
CA THR A 146 5.53 10.02 0.69
C THR A 146 4.47 9.59 1.71
N TYR A 147 4.73 8.52 2.45
CA TYR A 147 3.85 8.07 3.53
C TYR A 147 4.60 7.85 4.84
N PHE A 148 5.13 6.65 5.11
CA PHE A 148 5.95 6.41 6.31
C PHE A 148 7.40 6.88 6.18
N THR A 149 7.80 7.47 5.05
CA THR A 149 9.20 7.87 4.78
C THR A 149 9.84 8.62 5.93
N TYR A 150 9.19 9.67 6.44
CA TYR A 150 9.78 10.53 7.48
C TYR A 150 9.92 9.82 8.83
N ILE A 151 8.98 8.92 9.16
CA ILE A 151 9.04 8.12 10.38
C ILE A 151 10.18 7.11 10.28
N ALA A 152 10.28 6.40 9.16
CA ALA A 152 11.35 5.45 8.92
C ALA A 152 12.73 6.13 8.89
N ASP A 153 12.85 7.29 8.25
CA ASP A 153 14.08 8.08 8.24
C ASP A 153 14.50 8.56 9.63
N ALA A 154 13.55 8.99 10.46
CA ALA A 154 13.82 9.38 11.84
C ALA A 154 14.31 8.17 12.66
N LEU A 155 13.60 7.05 12.60
CA LEU A 155 13.99 5.83 13.31
C LEU A 155 15.35 5.31 12.85
N THR A 156 15.66 5.33 11.55
CA THR A 156 16.98 4.91 11.09
C THR A 156 18.11 5.83 11.54
N LYS A 157 17.86 7.14 11.67
CA LYS A 157 18.80 8.08 12.31
C LYS A 157 18.98 7.80 13.80
N TRP A 158 17.99 7.18 14.45
CA TRP A 158 18.08 6.69 15.83
C TRP A 158 18.68 5.29 15.96
N GLY A 159 19.30 4.78 14.89
CA GLY A 159 20.03 3.50 14.90
C GLY A 159 19.20 2.29 14.48
N TYR A 160 17.93 2.44 14.12
CA TYR A 160 17.13 1.34 13.58
C TYR A 160 17.62 0.93 12.17
N THR A 161 17.51 -0.36 11.87
CA THR A 161 17.81 -0.99 10.59
C THR A 161 16.52 -1.49 9.92
N ARG A 162 16.19 -0.90 8.76
CA ARG A 162 15.10 -1.36 7.89
C ARG A 162 15.25 -2.84 7.56
N GLY A 163 14.16 -3.59 7.63
CA GLY A 163 14.16 -5.03 7.41
C GLY A 163 14.72 -5.85 8.57
N LYS A 164 15.11 -5.26 9.71
CA LYS A 164 15.54 -6.02 10.90
C LYS A 164 14.72 -5.65 12.13
N ASP A 165 14.97 -4.49 12.71
CA ASP A 165 14.25 -3.95 13.88
C ASP A 165 13.22 -2.89 13.46
N LEU A 166 13.22 -2.46 12.20
CA LEU A 166 12.16 -1.67 11.59
C LEU A 166 11.57 -2.43 10.41
N ARG A 167 10.31 -2.85 10.51
CA ARG A 167 9.63 -3.74 9.56
C ARG A 167 8.34 -3.10 9.07
N GLY A 168 7.89 -3.45 7.86
CA GLY A 168 6.60 -3.01 7.32
C GLY A 168 5.66 -4.20 7.07
N ALA A 169 4.37 -3.98 7.26
CA ALA A 169 3.32 -4.95 7.03
C ALA A 169 2.29 -4.41 6.01
N PRO A 170 2.66 -4.30 4.72
CA PRO A 170 1.71 -3.92 3.67
C PRO A 170 0.61 -4.97 3.52
N PHE A 171 -0.58 -4.55 3.11
CA PHE A 171 -1.72 -5.43 2.82
C PHE A 171 -2.60 -4.85 1.72
N ASP A 172 -3.53 -5.66 1.21
CA ASP A 172 -4.55 -5.19 0.28
C ASP A 172 -5.62 -4.43 1.06
N TRP A 173 -5.42 -3.12 1.17
CA TRP A 173 -6.28 -2.21 1.90
C TRP A 173 -7.66 -2.02 1.27
N ARG A 174 -7.90 -2.58 0.07
CA ARG A 174 -9.23 -2.61 -0.55
C ARG A 174 -10.16 -3.65 0.10
N ARG A 175 -9.59 -4.62 0.83
CA ARG A 175 -10.30 -5.80 1.35
C ARG A 175 -10.79 -5.60 2.77
N ALA A 176 -11.93 -6.21 3.09
CA ALA A 176 -12.47 -6.19 4.44
C ALA A 176 -11.69 -7.14 5.38
N PRO A 177 -11.72 -6.92 6.71
CA PRO A 177 -10.98 -7.73 7.67
C PRO A 177 -11.21 -9.24 7.57
N HIS A 178 -12.42 -9.70 7.29
CA HIS A 178 -12.74 -11.13 7.19
C HIS A 178 -12.08 -11.81 5.98
N GLU A 179 -11.67 -11.05 4.96
CA GLU A 179 -10.95 -11.52 3.78
C GLU A 179 -9.42 -11.56 3.99
N LEU A 180 -8.93 -10.96 5.09
CA LEU A 180 -7.51 -10.77 5.37
C LEU A 180 -6.93 -11.79 6.37
N THR A 181 -7.59 -12.94 6.54
CA THR A 181 -7.15 -13.99 7.49
C THR A 181 -5.71 -14.47 7.23
N GLY A 182 -5.35 -14.66 5.95
CA GLY A 182 -3.98 -15.00 5.55
C GLY A 182 -2.97 -13.92 5.91
N TYR A 183 -3.31 -12.65 5.68
CA TYR A 183 -2.48 -11.51 6.08
C TYR A 183 -2.26 -11.47 7.60
N TYR A 184 -3.31 -11.68 8.40
CA TYR A 184 -3.17 -11.69 9.86
C TYR A 184 -2.27 -12.81 10.37
N ALA A 185 -2.29 -13.98 9.73
CA ALA A 185 -1.36 -15.07 10.04
C ALA A 185 0.10 -14.69 9.69
N MET A 186 0.32 -14.07 8.52
CA MET A 186 1.62 -13.56 8.11
C MET A 186 2.14 -12.46 9.06
N LEU A 187 1.26 -11.56 9.48
CA LEU A 187 1.59 -10.46 10.40
C LEU A 187 1.97 -10.98 11.79
N ARG A 188 1.25 -11.98 12.30
CA ARG A 188 1.64 -12.66 13.55
C ARG A 188 3.04 -13.26 13.43
N THR A 189 3.30 -13.97 12.33
CA THR A 189 4.62 -14.56 12.06
C THR A 189 5.69 -13.47 11.97
N LEU A 190 5.40 -12.34 11.34
CA LEU A 190 6.30 -11.19 11.27
C LEU A 190 6.64 -10.64 12.65
N ILE A 191 5.65 -10.48 13.53
CA ILE A 191 5.86 -9.99 14.90
C ILE A 191 6.72 -10.97 15.71
N GLU A 192 6.38 -12.27 15.67
CA GLU A 192 7.12 -13.32 16.37
C GLU A 192 8.58 -13.41 15.87
N THR A 193 8.80 -13.45 14.55
CA THR A 193 10.16 -13.48 13.98
C THR A 193 10.96 -12.21 14.29
N THR A 194 10.32 -11.04 14.26
CA THR A 194 10.95 -9.77 14.63
C THR A 194 11.37 -9.76 16.10
N TYR A 195 10.57 -10.35 16.99
CA TYR A 195 10.95 -10.53 18.40
C TYR A 195 12.21 -11.39 18.54
N TYR A 196 12.22 -12.58 17.94
CA TYR A 196 13.35 -13.51 18.04
C TYR A 196 14.64 -12.98 17.41
N TYR A 197 14.55 -12.34 16.25
CA TYR A 197 15.71 -11.76 15.54
C TYR A 197 16.32 -10.54 16.23
N ASN A 198 15.59 -9.93 17.17
CA ASN A 198 16.05 -8.78 17.92
C ASN A 198 16.21 -9.13 19.41
N ASN A 199 16.92 -10.23 19.69
CA ASN A 199 17.29 -10.66 21.04
C ASN A 199 16.11 -10.83 21.99
N ASN A 200 14.99 -11.37 21.50
CA ASN A 200 13.77 -11.55 22.29
C ASN A 200 13.22 -10.22 22.85
N THR A 201 13.36 -9.13 22.10
CA THR A 201 12.87 -7.81 22.50
C THR A 201 11.42 -7.62 22.06
N LYS A 202 10.56 -7.19 22.98
CA LYS A 202 9.14 -6.88 22.70
C LYS A 202 9.02 -5.91 21.53
N VAL A 203 8.08 -6.18 20.64
CA VAL A 203 7.84 -5.41 19.40
C VAL A 203 6.76 -4.36 19.64
N ILE A 204 7.00 -3.13 19.17
CA ILE A 204 6.02 -2.05 19.08
C ILE A 204 5.33 -2.12 17.72
N ILE A 205 4.01 -2.03 17.71
CA ILE A 205 3.23 -1.95 16.48
C ILE A 205 2.77 -0.51 16.31
N LEU A 206 3.15 0.11 15.20
CA LEU A 206 2.75 1.46 14.85
C LEU A 206 1.71 1.38 13.73
N GLY A 207 0.44 1.43 14.11
CA GLY A 207 -0.69 1.48 13.19
C GLY A 207 -1.07 2.92 12.83
N HIS A 208 -1.40 3.18 11.56
CA HIS A 208 -1.93 4.46 11.13
C HIS A 208 -3.31 4.31 10.49
N SER A 209 -4.26 5.19 10.83
CA SER A 209 -5.64 5.17 10.31
C SER A 209 -6.24 3.75 10.36
N MET A 210 -6.70 3.18 9.23
CA MET A 210 -7.25 1.83 9.11
C MET A 210 -6.29 0.71 9.58
N GLY A 211 -4.98 0.94 9.63
CA GLY A 211 -4.04 0.00 10.25
C GLY A 211 -4.33 -0.25 11.72
N ASN A 212 -4.88 0.73 12.45
CA ASN A 212 -5.26 0.56 13.86
C ASN A 212 -6.41 -0.45 14.06
N PRO A 213 -7.58 -0.31 13.42
CA PRO A 213 -8.65 -1.31 13.52
C PRO A 213 -8.23 -2.67 12.94
N SER A 214 -7.39 -2.73 11.90
CA SER A 214 -6.82 -4.01 11.43
C SER A 214 -6.02 -4.71 12.53
N MET A 215 -5.24 -3.96 13.33
CA MET A 215 -4.54 -4.52 14.49
C MET A 215 -5.46 -4.97 15.61
N LEU A 216 -6.59 -4.28 15.81
CA LEU A 216 -7.59 -4.70 16.78
C LEU A 216 -8.19 -6.07 16.42
N GLU A 217 -8.41 -6.35 15.14
CA GLU A 217 -8.95 -7.65 14.70
C GLU A 217 -7.99 -8.82 14.95
N VAL A 218 -6.67 -8.60 14.80
CA VAL A 218 -5.65 -9.59 15.17
C VAL A 218 -5.76 -9.97 16.65
N ASN A 219 -5.97 -8.98 17.53
CA ASN A 219 -6.15 -9.26 18.96
C ASN A 219 -7.48 -9.98 19.26
N ARG A 220 -8.55 -9.63 18.57
CA ARG A 220 -9.86 -10.28 18.72
C ARG A 220 -9.87 -11.73 18.27
N SER A 221 -9.23 -12.03 17.14
CA SER A 221 -9.07 -13.40 16.65
C SER A 221 -8.22 -14.25 17.60
N ARG A 222 -7.24 -13.67 18.30
CA ARG A 222 -6.53 -14.35 19.38
C ARG A 222 -7.44 -14.71 20.56
N MET A 223 -8.31 -13.78 21.00
CA MET A 223 -9.26 -14.05 22.09
C MET A 223 -10.24 -15.17 21.72
N ARG A 224 -10.76 -15.20 20.49
CA ARG A 224 -11.62 -16.29 20.03
C ARG A 224 -10.92 -17.66 20.03
N ILE A 225 -9.63 -17.72 19.68
CA ILE A 225 -8.85 -18.97 19.70
C ILE A 225 -8.48 -19.39 21.13
N SER A 226 -8.21 -18.46 22.04
CA SER A 226 -8.01 -18.81 23.46
C SER A 226 -9.32 -19.28 24.10
N ASP A 227 -10.44 -18.60 23.85
CA ASP A 227 -11.75 -19.00 24.36
C ASP A 227 -12.14 -20.40 23.85
N GLN A 228 -11.79 -20.73 22.60
CA GLN A 228 -12.05 -22.06 22.03
C GLN A 228 -11.06 -23.14 22.50
N LYS A 229 -9.89 -22.77 23.03
CA LYS A 229 -9.00 -23.71 23.74
C LYS A 229 -9.46 -23.94 25.18
N ASP A 230 -10.01 -22.93 25.82
CA ASP A 230 -10.51 -23.01 27.20
C ASP A 230 -11.81 -23.84 27.30
N ASP A 231 -12.57 -23.97 26.21
CA ASP A 231 -13.75 -24.84 26.11
C ASP A 231 -13.40 -26.34 25.90
N VAL A 232 -12.15 -26.65 25.54
CA VAL A 232 -11.69 -28.04 25.27
C VAL A 232 -10.86 -28.63 26.44
N SER A 233 -10.55 -27.86 27.48
CA SER A 233 -9.73 -28.33 28.62
C SER A 233 -10.49 -28.78 29.88
N LEU A 234 -11.83 -28.86 29.86
CA LEU A 234 -12.58 -29.55 30.93
C LEU A 234 -12.70 -31.05 30.63
N GLY A 235 -11.57 -31.76 30.74
CA GLY A 235 -11.46 -33.15 30.32
C GLY A 235 -10.29 -33.94 30.89
N ARG A 236 -10.23 -34.03 32.23
CA ARG A 236 -9.65 -35.13 33.05
C ARG A 236 -8.13 -35.37 33.10
N PHE A 237 -7.73 -35.53 34.37
CA PHE A 237 -6.52 -36.05 35.02
C PHE A 237 -5.30 -35.13 35.10
#